data_AF-A0A937S325-F1
#
_entry.id   AF-A0A937S325-F1
#
_cell.length_a   1.000
_cell.length_b   1.000
_cell.length_c   1.000
_cell.angle_alpha   90.00
_cell.angle_beta   90.00
_cell.angle_gamma   90.00
#
_symmetry.space_group_name_H-M   'P 1'
#
loop_
_entity.id
_entity.type
_entity.pdbx_description
1 polymer ?
#
loop_
_entity_poly.entity_id
_entity_poly.type
_entity_poly.pdbx_seq_one_letter_code
_entity_poly.pdbx_strand_id
1 'polypeptide(L)'
;MRLSLYCPSCKKPISDLPRRIPPIQVTCSSCSQQYGVVYGKLSRRSSITEALLYLTSKLPSFYKQHYTFQITTADRTLKCLQFSVPGKSDVIPVHRGDVVSVLYTMQGYVMKQLVAIANHTTGKSYVLPNPVPGTNQHVITLITIVTGFVLLSFLNGGNVFFTSIFSAIGVLTYLKLTNNAHLSNPVLNPTQAEGLRLIADQRLLSQQRKLEQRVTELTHECQSNQVLIEQIKALKQKMTQVDQAIYSARIYRSTTAIDILNKQIANNHRLVREYQHMLKMIEIEIDTSWIADQLPDAENFTQRILERLHELKEIEEHNQALKLQLAAYEEVNLLGIEEYGK
;
A
#
# COMPACT_ATOMS: atom_id res chain seq x y z
N MET A 1 -19.18 -1.44 -10.45
CA MET A 1 -18.70 -2.70 -11.07
C MET A 1 -17.88 -3.47 -10.05
N ARG A 2 -18.21 -4.75 -9.83
CA ARG A 2 -17.47 -5.64 -8.93
C ARG A 2 -16.21 -6.11 -9.66
N LEU A 3 -15.07 -6.07 -9.00
CA LEU A 3 -13.79 -6.55 -9.52
C LEU A 3 -13.71 -8.05 -9.22
N SER A 4 -14.17 -8.88 -10.16
CA SER A 4 -14.10 -10.34 -10.00
C SER A 4 -12.75 -10.86 -10.52
N LEU A 5 -11.95 -11.44 -9.63
CA LEU A 5 -10.75 -12.20 -10.00
C LEU A 5 -11.08 -13.68 -10.12
N TYR A 6 -10.57 -14.33 -11.17
CA TYR A 6 -10.72 -15.77 -11.37
C TYR A 6 -9.41 -16.50 -11.06
N CYS A 7 -9.54 -17.67 -10.43
CA CYS A 7 -8.40 -18.53 -10.13
C CYS A 7 -7.83 -19.11 -11.42
N PRO A 8 -6.54 -18.89 -11.73
CA PRO A 8 -5.94 -19.45 -12.93
C PRO A 8 -5.93 -20.99 -12.93
N SER A 9 -5.91 -21.62 -11.74
CA SER A 9 -5.87 -23.09 -11.63
C SER A 9 -7.24 -23.76 -11.70
N CYS A 10 -8.27 -23.23 -11.02
CA CYS A 10 -9.59 -23.87 -10.96
C CYS A 10 -10.71 -23.09 -11.67
N LYS A 11 -10.40 -21.93 -12.26
CA LYS A 11 -11.33 -21.03 -12.97
C LYS A 11 -12.52 -20.51 -12.15
N LYS A 12 -12.54 -20.76 -10.83
CA LYS A 12 -13.55 -20.24 -9.91
C LYS A 12 -13.15 -18.83 -9.41
N PRO A 13 -14.12 -17.97 -9.06
CA PRO A 13 -13.81 -16.65 -8.52
C PRO A 13 -13.03 -16.75 -7.19
N ILE A 14 -11.94 -15.99 -7.05
CA ILE A 14 -11.07 -16.00 -5.86
C ILE A 14 -11.66 -15.13 -4.75
N SER A 15 -12.14 -13.94 -5.09
CA SER A 15 -12.88 -13.03 -4.20
C SER A 15 -13.29 -11.77 -4.98
N ASP A 16 -14.26 -11.03 -4.44
CA ASP A 16 -14.53 -9.65 -4.85
C ASP A 16 -13.45 -8.74 -4.22
N LEU A 17 -12.60 -8.12 -5.04
CA LEU A 17 -11.61 -7.18 -4.52
C LEU A 17 -12.32 -5.88 -4.09
N PRO A 18 -12.14 -5.42 -2.83
CA PRO A 18 -12.60 -4.09 -2.45
C PRO A 18 -11.83 -3.03 -3.24
N ARG A 19 -12.55 -2.02 -3.75
CA ARG A 19 -12.01 -1.00 -4.66
C ARG A 19 -10.89 -0.14 -4.05
N ARG A 20 -10.90 0.03 -2.72
CA ARG A 20 -10.06 0.99 -2.00
C ARG A 20 -8.68 0.42 -1.64
N ILE A 21 -8.63 -0.78 -1.09
CA ILE A 21 -7.38 -1.42 -0.66
C ILE A 21 -7.46 -2.90 -1.04
N PRO A 22 -7.07 -3.27 -2.27
CA PRO A 22 -7.02 -4.67 -2.64
C PRO A 22 -5.98 -5.37 -1.76
N PRO A 23 -6.31 -6.53 -1.19
CA PRO A 23 -5.35 -7.27 -0.38
C PRO A 23 -4.13 -7.66 -1.22
N ILE A 24 -2.95 -7.51 -0.63
CA ILE A 24 -1.67 -7.91 -1.25
C ILE A 24 -1.66 -9.42 -1.55
N GLN A 25 -2.45 -10.20 -0.81
CA GLN A 25 -2.55 -11.64 -0.93
C GLN A 25 -4.01 -12.10 -0.91
N VAL A 26 -4.36 -12.99 -1.83
CA VAL A 26 -5.68 -13.63 -1.90
C VAL A 26 -5.52 -15.14 -1.91
N THR A 27 -6.41 -15.85 -1.21
CA THR A 27 -6.43 -17.31 -1.21
C THR A 27 -7.68 -17.78 -1.93
N CYS A 28 -7.53 -18.69 -2.90
CA CYS A 28 -8.68 -19.28 -3.57
C CYS A 28 -9.38 -20.25 -2.61
N SER A 29 -10.67 -20.04 -2.34
CA SER A 29 -11.48 -20.92 -1.49
C SER A 29 -11.64 -22.34 -2.03
N SER A 30 -11.47 -22.54 -3.34
CA SER A 30 -11.74 -23.82 -4.00
C SER A 30 -10.52 -24.72 -4.15
N CYS A 31 -9.32 -24.16 -4.31
CA CYS A 31 -8.07 -24.93 -4.45
C CYS A 31 -7.02 -24.59 -3.38
N SER A 32 -7.35 -23.69 -2.44
CA SER A 32 -6.49 -23.25 -1.35
C SER A 32 -5.15 -22.64 -1.78
N GLN A 33 -4.97 -22.33 -3.07
CA GLN A 33 -3.77 -21.67 -3.56
C GLN A 33 -3.75 -20.19 -3.18
N GLN A 34 -2.58 -19.72 -2.79
CA GLN A 34 -2.32 -18.34 -2.41
C GLN A 34 -1.69 -17.57 -3.57
N TYR A 35 -2.27 -16.42 -3.88
CA TYR A 35 -1.80 -15.52 -4.92
C TYR A 35 -1.48 -14.14 -4.37
N GLY A 36 -0.39 -13.55 -4.84
CA GLY A 36 -0.05 -12.15 -4.63
C GLY A 36 -0.74 -11.31 -5.69
N VAL A 37 -1.31 -10.17 -5.31
CA VAL A 37 -2.05 -9.29 -6.23
C VAL A 37 -1.37 -7.94 -6.28
N VAL A 38 -1.03 -7.50 -7.49
CA VAL A 38 -0.67 -6.10 -7.77
C VAL A 38 -1.81 -5.50 -8.56
N TYR A 39 -2.53 -4.56 -7.95
CA TYR A 39 -3.67 -3.89 -8.55
C TYR A 39 -3.36 -2.42 -8.77
N GLY A 40 -3.76 -1.90 -9.94
CA GLY A 40 -3.64 -0.49 -10.23
C GLY A 40 -4.06 -0.13 -11.65
N LYS A 41 -3.89 1.14 -12.00
CA LYS A 41 -4.16 1.67 -13.33
C LYS A 41 -2.90 1.55 -14.19
N LEU A 42 -3.04 1.06 -15.41
CA LEU A 42 -1.92 0.92 -16.35
C LEU A 42 -1.57 2.30 -16.93
N SER A 43 -0.47 2.89 -16.50
CA SER A 43 -0.05 4.21 -16.97
C SER A 43 0.75 4.17 -18.27
N ARG A 44 1.59 3.13 -18.43
CA ARG A 44 2.38 2.91 -19.64
C ARG A 44 2.47 1.43 -20.00
N ARG A 45 2.48 1.17 -21.30
CA ARG A 45 2.73 -0.14 -21.90
C ARG A 45 3.79 0.00 -22.99
N SER A 46 4.76 -0.89 -23.00
CA SER A 46 5.58 -1.15 -24.18
C SER A 46 5.69 -2.64 -24.42
N SER A 47 5.85 -3.01 -25.69
CA SER A 47 6.18 -4.38 -26.06
C SER A 47 7.23 -4.40 -27.17
N ILE A 48 8.25 -5.24 -27.03
CA ILE A 48 9.33 -5.39 -28.00
C ILE A 48 9.41 -6.85 -28.41
N THR A 49 9.39 -7.13 -29.69
CA THR A 49 9.53 -8.49 -30.22
C THR A 49 10.98 -8.76 -30.56
N GLU A 50 11.52 -9.84 -30.00
CA GLU A 50 12.88 -10.33 -30.23
C GLU A 50 12.81 -11.68 -30.96
N ALA A 51 13.59 -11.83 -32.03
CA ALA A 51 13.78 -13.11 -32.69
C ALA A 51 14.88 -13.90 -31.96
N LEU A 52 14.53 -15.04 -31.35
CA LEU A 52 15.47 -15.82 -30.56
C LEU A 52 16.42 -16.65 -31.43
N LEU A 53 15.90 -17.17 -32.55
CA LEU A 53 16.61 -18.01 -33.52
C LEU A 53 16.04 -17.75 -34.93
N TYR A 54 16.92 -17.31 -35.83
CA TYR A 54 16.67 -17.34 -37.28
C TYR A 54 17.12 -18.69 -37.81
N LEU A 55 16.26 -19.70 -37.68
CA LEU A 55 16.46 -20.92 -38.44
C LEU A 55 16.10 -20.63 -39.90
N THR A 56 16.76 -21.34 -40.82
CA THR A 56 16.60 -21.19 -42.29
C THR A 56 15.14 -21.03 -42.73
N SER A 57 14.87 -20.48 -43.92
CA SER A 57 13.52 -20.15 -44.43
C SER A 57 12.47 -21.27 -44.42
N LYS A 58 12.86 -22.53 -44.16
CA LYS A 58 11.97 -23.71 -44.06
C LYS A 58 11.63 -24.14 -42.63
N LEU A 59 12.23 -23.53 -41.60
CA LEU A 59 12.03 -23.90 -40.19
C LEU A 59 11.26 -22.80 -39.43
N PRO A 60 10.46 -23.18 -38.42
CA PRO A 60 9.73 -22.20 -37.62
C PRO A 60 10.72 -21.29 -36.86
N SER A 61 10.63 -19.99 -37.15
CA SER A 61 11.31 -18.93 -36.42
C SER A 61 10.70 -18.76 -35.02
N PHE A 62 11.55 -18.77 -33.99
CA PHE A 62 11.14 -18.58 -32.60
C PHE A 62 11.20 -17.10 -32.22
N TYR A 63 10.09 -16.57 -31.70
CA TYR A 63 10.00 -15.19 -31.23
C TYR A 63 9.67 -15.16 -29.75
N LYS A 64 10.13 -14.08 -29.12
CA LYS A 64 9.84 -13.73 -27.74
C LYS A 64 9.35 -12.30 -27.72
N GLN A 65 8.25 -12.05 -27.03
CA GLN A 65 7.74 -10.70 -26.84
C GLN A 65 8.00 -10.28 -25.41
N HIS A 66 8.74 -9.17 -25.24
CA HIS A 66 9.00 -8.54 -23.96
C HIS A 66 7.92 -7.51 -23.69
N TYR A 67 7.35 -7.51 -22.50
CA TYR A 67 6.37 -6.53 -22.04
C TYR A 67 6.94 -5.73 -20.89
N THR A 68 6.70 -4.41 -20.93
CA THR A 68 6.91 -3.53 -19.78
C THR A 68 5.61 -2.81 -19.48
N PHE A 69 5.04 -3.07 -18.31
CA PHE A 69 3.84 -2.44 -17.80
C PHE A 69 4.20 -1.54 -16.63
N GLN A 70 3.79 -0.29 -16.68
CA GLN A 70 3.86 0.62 -15.55
C GLN A 70 2.47 0.74 -14.95
N ILE A 71 2.34 0.36 -13.69
CA ILE A 71 1.07 0.25 -12.98
C ILE A 71 1.11 1.22 -11.81
N THR A 72 0.20 2.19 -11.82
CA THR A 72 -0.04 3.09 -10.70
C THR A 72 -0.98 2.40 -9.72
N THR A 73 -0.46 2.01 -8.56
CA THR A 73 -1.24 1.35 -7.49
C THR A 73 -2.20 2.32 -6.80
N ALA A 74 -3.16 1.78 -6.03
CA ALA A 74 -4.05 2.57 -5.19
C ALA A 74 -3.29 3.46 -4.19
N ASP A 75 -2.16 2.95 -3.67
CA ASP A 75 -1.25 3.68 -2.77
C ASP A 75 -0.40 4.75 -3.48
N ARG A 76 -0.69 5.04 -4.75
CA ARG A 76 -0.01 6.06 -5.56
C ARG A 76 1.49 5.80 -5.70
N THR A 77 1.85 4.53 -5.69
CA THR A 77 3.19 4.07 -6.04
C THR A 77 3.19 3.54 -7.46
N LEU A 78 4.29 3.81 -8.18
CA LEU A 78 4.51 3.26 -9.51
C LEU A 78 5.18 1.89 -9.37
N LYS A 79 4.61 0.88 -10.02
CA LYS A 79 5.17 -0.46 -10.14
C LYS A 79 5.54 -0.70 -11.60
N CYS A 80 6.76 -1.15 -11.85
CA CYS A 80 7.19 -1.57 -13.18
C CYS A 80 7.22 -3.09 -13.23
N LEU A 81 6.37 -3.67 -14.06
CA LEU A 81 6.33 -5.10 -14.35
C LEU A 81 7.00 -5.36 -15.69
N GLN A 82 8.06 -6.15 -15.68
CA GLN A 82 8.76 -6.62 -16.87
C GLN A 82 8.67 -8.15 -16.95
N PHE A 83 8.26 -8.68 -18.09
CA PHE A 83 8.20 -10.12 -18.33
C PHE A 83 8.22 -10.40 -19.83
N SER A 84 8.35 -11.66 -20.21
CA SER A 84 8.34 -12.06 -21.62
C SER A 84 7.43 -13.26 -21.85
N VAL A 85 6.80 -13.32 -23.01
CA VAL A 85 5.97 -14.44 -23.44
C VAL A 85 6.55 -15.01 -24.75
N PRO A 86 6.69 -16.34 -24.88
CA PRO A 86 7.10 -16.95 -26.15
C PRO A 86 5.97 -16.85 -27.18
N GLY A 87 6.30 -16.49 -28.43
CA GLY A 87 5.33 -16.39 -29.53
C GLY A 87 5.26 -15.00 -30.18
N LYS A 88 4.55 -14.93 -31.31
CA LYS A 88 4.38 -13.73 -32.15
C LYS A 88 3.08 -12.96 -31.89
N SER A 89 2.05 -13.62 -31.35
CA SER A 89 0.65 -13.19 -31.48
C SER A 89 -0.09 -13.00 -30.15
N ASP A 90 0.55 -13.24 -29.02
CA ASP A 90 -0.11 -13.17 -27.70
C ASP A 90 -0.23 -11.73 -27.21
N VAL A 91 -1.02 -10.92 -27.93
CA VAL A 91 -1.28 -9.54 -27.54
C VAL A 91 -2.14 -9.51 -26.29
N ILE A 92 -1.50 -9.19 -25.17
CA ILE A 92 -2.19 -8.98 -23.89
C ILE A 92 -3.18 -7.82 -24.04
N PRO A 93 -4.49 -8.01 -23.77
CA PRO A 93 -5.54 -7.05 -24.05
C PRO A 93 -5.60 -5.96 -22.96
N VAL A 94 -4.55 -5.15 -22.85
CA VAL A 94 -4.45 -4.05 -21.89
C VAL A 94 -4.04 -2.75 -22.57
N HIS A 95 -4.75 -1.68 -22.27
CA HIS A 95 -4.51 -0.34 -22.81
C HIS A 95 -4.16 0.63 -21.70
N ARG A 96 -3.52 1.73 -22.07
CA ARG A 96 -3.24 2.83 -21.14
C ARG A 96 -4.57 3.32 -20.55
N GLY A 97 -4.59 3.48 -19.23
CA GLY A 97 -5.78 3.87 -18.47
C GLY A 97 -6.61 2.69 -17.94
N ASP A 98 -6.36 1.46 -18.41
CA ASP A 98 -7.08 0.29 -17.93
C ASP A 98 -6.74 -0.03 -16.48
N VAL A 99 -7.75 -0.46 -15.71
CA VAL A 99 -7.55 -0.98 -14.36
C VAL A 99 -7.17 -2.45 -14.49
N VAL A 100 -5.99 -2.81 -14.02
CA VAL A 100 -5.42 -4.15 -14.15
C VAL A 100 -5.09 -4.78 -12.80
N SER A 101 -5.18 -6.09 -12.73
CA SER A 101 -4.60 -6.89 -11.65
C SER A 101 -3.63 -7.91 -12.20
N VAL A 102 -2.46 -7.93 -11.62
CA VAL A 102 -1.40 -8.89 -11.92
C VAL A 102 -1.34 -9.89 -10.78
N LEU A 103 -1.45 -11.18 -11.11
CA LEU A 103 -1.47 -12.28 -10.17
C LEU A 103 -0.13 -13.01 -10.16
N TYR A 104 0.43 -13.17 -8.96
CA TYR A 104 1.64 -13.94 -8.70
C TYR A 104 1.33 -15.16 -7.84
N THR A 105 2.08 -16.26 -7.98
CA THR A 105 2.09 -17.31 -6.95
C THR A 105 2.83 -16.81 -5.70
N MET A 106 2.36 -17.16 -4.51
CA MET A 106 3.06 -16.86 -3.25
C MET A 106 3.88 -18.05 -2.76
N GLN A 107 5.04 -17.78 -2.16
CA GLN A 107 5.67 -18.68 -1.19
C GLN A 107 5.93 -17.89 0.10
N GLY A 108 5.14 -18.18 1.14
CA GLY A 108 5.11 -17.32 2.33
C GLY A 108 4.65 -15.90 1.94
N TYR A 109 5.48 -14.90 2.24
CA TYR A 109 5.20 -13.49 1.93
C TYR A 109 5.83 -13.00 0.62
N VAL A 110 6.47 -13.89 -0.16
CA VAL A 110 7.22 -13.52 -1.37
C VAL A 110 6.44 -13.88 -2.63
N MET A 111 6.24 -12.90 -3.50
CA MET A 111 5.72 -13.09 -4.85
C MET A 111 6.77 -13.78 -5.72
N LYS A 112 6.41 -14.92 -6.33
CA LYS A 112 7.35 -15.76 -7.08
C LYS A 112 7.16 -15.72 -8.58
N GLN A 113 6.04 -16.26 -9.07
CA GLN A 113 5.83 -16.48 -10.49
C GLN A 113 4.63 -15.69 -10.97
N LEU A 114 4.76 -15.00 -12.10
CA LEU A 114 3.63 -14.32 -12.73
C LEU A 114 2.73 -15.37 -13.40
N VAL A 115 1.44 -15.36 -13.05
CA VAL A 115 0.48 -16.39 -13.50
C VAL A 115 -0.57 -15.82 -14.43
N ALA A 116 -1.12 -14.65 -14.12
CA ALA A 116 -2.22 -14.09 -14.90
C ALA A 116 -2.28 -12.57 -14.77
N ILE A 117 -2.90 -11.94 -15.77
CA ILE A 117 -3.16 -10.51 -15.85
C ILE A 117 -4.64 -10.33 -16.17
N ALA A 118 -5.39 -9.72 -15.26
CA ALA A 118 -6.80 -9.42 -15.43
C ALA A 118 -6.98 -7.93 -15.76
N ASN A 119 -7.70 -7.63 -16.84
CA ASN A 119 -8.14 -6.28 -17.18
C ASN A 119 -9.59 -6.11 -16.70
N HIS A 120 -9.77 -5.27 -15.70
CA HIS A 120 -11.07 -5.00 -15.09
C HIS A 120 -11.90 -3.98 -15.86
N THR A 121 -11.28 -3.17 -16.72
CA THR A 121 -12.00 -2.25 -17.61
C THR A 121 -12.71 -3.02 -18.72
N THR A 122 -12.02 -3.99 -19.32
CA THR A 122 -12.58 -4.78 -20.44
C THR A 122 -13.20 -6.10 -20.00
N GLY A 123 -12.99 -6.52 -18.75
CA GLY A 123 -13.41 -7.82 -18.21
C GLY A 123 -12.62 -9.01 -18.76
N LYS A 124 -11.54 -8.76 -19.52
CA LYS A 124 -10.72 -9.81 -20.14
C LYS A 124 -9.59 -10.22 -19.19
N SER A 125 -9.37 -11.53 -19.05
CA SER A 125 -8.21 -12.07 -18.34
C SER A 125 -7.27 -12.78 -19.30
N TYR A 126 -5.97 -12.53 -19.15
CA TYR A 126 -4.91 -13.24 -19.83
C TYR A 126 -4.18 -14.14 -18.83
N VAL A 127 -4.35 -15.45 -18.98
CA VAL A 127 -3.62 -16.45 -18.18
C VAL A 127 -2.37 -16.81 -18.97
N LEU A 128 -1.19 -16.72 -18.33
CA LEU A 128 0.05 -17.05 -19.00
C LEU A 128 0.09 -18.57 -19.25
N PRO A 129 0.47 -19.03 -20.46
CA PRO A 129 0.47 -20.44 -20.82
C PRO A 129 1.40 -21.27 -19.92
N ASN A 130 2.51 -20.67 -19.48
CA ASN A 130 3.36 -21.18 -18.42
C ASN A 130 3.61 -20.05 -17.41
N PRO A 131 3.62 -20.34 -16.09
CA PRO A 131 3.92 -19.33 -15.10
C PRO A 131 5.36 -18.86 -15.29
N VAL A 132 5.55 -17.55 -15.39
CA VAL A 132 6.86 -16.96 -15.63
C VAL A 132 7.62 -16.97 -14.30
N PRO A 133 8.77 -17.67 -14.20
CA PRO A 133 9.41 -17.86 -12.91
C PRO A 133 10.04 -16.55 -12.37
N GLY A 134 10.26 -16.52 -11.07
CA GLY A 134 11.02 -15.45 -10.42
C GLY A 134 12.52 -15.76 -10.40
N THR A 135 13.34 -14.74 -10.10
CA THR A 135 14.81 -14.75 -10.21
C THR A 135 15.47 -15.95 -9.54
N ASN A 136 15.05 -16.30 -8.32
CA ASN A 136 15.67 -17.40 -7.55
C ASN A 136 15.36 -18.78 -8.14
N GLN A 137 14.20 -18.96 -8.77
CA GLN A 137 13.82 -20.24 -9.34
C GLN A 137 14.58 -20.53 -10.63
N HIS A 138 14.90 -19.49 -11.41
CA HIS A 138 15.77 -19.62 -12.57
C HIS A 138 17.15 -20.16 -12.21
N VAL A 139 17.76 -19.67 -11.13
CA VAL A 139 19.08 -20.14 -10.68
C VAL A 139 19.04 -21.63 -10.34
N ILE A 140 18.00 -22.07 -9.62
CA ILE A 140 17.82 -23.48 -9.27
C ILE A 140 17.68 -24.33 -10.54
N THR A 141 16.83 -23.93 -11.50
CA THR A 141 16.64 -24.69 -12.73
C THR A 141 17.94 -24.81 -13.54
N LEU A 142 18.72 -23.73 -13.62
CA LEU A 142 20.02 -23.74 -14.30
C LEU A 142 20.99 -24.73 -13.65
N ILE A 143 21.07 -24.73 -12.32
CA ILE A 143 21.91 -25.68 -11.58
C ILE A 143 21.44 -27.11 -11.87
N THR A 144 20.12 -27.38 -11.85
CA THR A 144 19.58 -28.72 -12.14
C THR A 144 19.85 -29.20 -13.57
N ILE A 145 19.83 -28.30 -14.56
CA ILE A 145 20.18 -28.63 -15.94
C ILE A 145 21.64 -29.05 -16.00
N VAL A 146 22.54 -28.26 -15.42
CA VAL A 146 23.97 -28.55 -15.41
C VAL A 146 24.27 -29.85 -14.66
N THR A 147 23.75 -30.02 -13.44
CA THR A 147 23.99 -31.23 -12.65
C THR A 147 23.35 -32.46 -13.28
N GLY A 148 22.17 -32.34 -13.89
CA GLY A 148 21.51 -33.42 -14.63
C GLY A 148 22.36 -33.91 -15.81
N PHE A 149 22.90 -32.99 -16.62
CA PHE A 149 23.80 -33.35 -17.72
C PHE A 149 25.11 -33.98 -17.22
N VAL A 150 25.68 -33.46 -16.13
CA VAL A 150 26.89 -34.03 -15.51
C VAL A 150 26.62 -35.46 -15.02
N LEU A 151 25.53 -35.70 -14.29
CA LEU A 151 25.13 -37.04 -13.82
C LEU A 151 24.91 -38.02 -14.98
N LEU A 152 24.23 -37.58 -16.05
CA LEU A 152 24.01 -38.39 -17.25
C LEU A 152 25.34 -38.78 -17.93
N SER A 153 26.34 -37.89 -17.87
CA SER A 153 27.69 -38.13 -18.39
C SER A 153 28.41 -39.22 -17.62
N PHE A 154 28.35 -39.15 -16.28
CA PHE A 154 28.96 -40.13 -15.39
C PHE A 154 28.35 -41.52 -15.55
N LEU A 155 27.02 -41.61 -15.70
CA LEU A 155 26.32 -42.90 -15.83
C LEU A 155 26.55 -43.57 -17.19
N ASN A 156 26.69 -42.80 -18.27
CA ASN A 156 26.86 -43.32 -19.63
C ASN A 156 28.32 -43.40 -20.10
N GLY A 157 29.30 -43.08 -19.23
CA GLY A 157 30.71 -43.01 -19.61
C GLY A 157 30.99 -41.96 -20.71
N GLY A 158 30.14 -40.94 -20.79
CA GLY A 158 30.17 -39.93 -21.85
C GLY A 158 31.37 -39.00 -21.73
N ASN A 159 31.88 -38.53 -22.87
CA ASN A 159 32.97 -37.58 -22.91
C ASN A 159 32.53 -36.20 -22.36
N VAL A 160 33.23 -35.73 -21.31
CA VAL A 160 33.01 -34.46 -20.59
C VAL A 160 32.96 -33.24 -21.52
N PHE A 161 33.63 -33.31 -22.67
CA PHE A 161 33.62 -32.23 -23.65
C PHE A 161 32.25 -32.06 -24.35
N PHE A 162 31.58 -33.15 -24.73
CA PHE A 162 30.26 -33.04 -25.35
C PHE A 162 29.19 -32.60 -24.35
N THR A 163 29.36 -32.98 -23.09
CA THR A 163 28.37 -32.73 -22.06
C THR A 163 28.42 -31.28 -21.58
N SER A 164 29.60 -30.64 -21.59
CA SER A 164 29.73 -29.20 -21.43
C SER A 164 29.08 -28.41 -22.57
N ILE A 165 29.18 -28.88 -23.82
CA ILE A 165 28.52 -28.26 -24.97
C ILE A 165 26.99 -28.39 -24.86
N PHE A 166 26.46 -29.59 -24.60
CA PHE A 166 25.01 -29.78 -24.48
C PHE A 166 24.42 -29.05 -23.28
N SER A 167 25.11 -29.02 -22.14
CA SER A 167 24.68 -28.23 -20.99
C SER A 167 24.74 -26.73 -21.26
N ALA A 168 25.77 -26.22 -21.94
CA ALA A 168 25.84 -24.82 -22.35
C ALA A 168 24.71 -24.45 -23.32
N ILE A 169 24.42 -25.30 -24.31
CA ILE A 169 23.28 -25.13 -25.21
C ILE A 169 21.95 -25.20 -24.43
N GLY A 170 21.80 -26.13 -23.49
CA GLY A 170 20.63 -26.27 -22.63
C GLY A 170 20.40 -25.04 -21.74
N VAL A 171 21.47 -24.50 -21.15
CA VAL A 171 21.44 -23.27 -20.36
C VAL A 171 21.11 -22.06 -21.23
N LEU A 172 21.75 -21.92 -22.39
CA LEU A 172 21.50 -20.81 -23.32
C LEU A 172 20.08 -20.83 -23.89
N THR A 173 19.58 -22.01 -24.26
CA THR A 173 18.20 -22.17 -24.74
C THR A 173 17.20 -21.90 -23.62
N TYR A 174 17.45 -22.39 -22.40
CA TYR A 174 16.61 -22.10 -21.23
C TYR A 174 16.60 -20.60 -20.90
N LEU A 175 17.75 -19.93 -20.82
CA LEU A 175 17.85 -18.48 -20.58
C LEU A 175 17.19 -17.67 -21.69
N LYS A 176 17.30 -18.10 -22.95
CA LYS A 176 16.63 -17.42 -24.07
C LYS A 176 15.13 -17.60 -24.02
N LEU A 177 14.62 -18.79 -23.67
CA LEU A 177 13.18 -19.03 -23.59
C LEU A 177 12.53 -18.42 -22.35
N THR A 178 13.21 -18.48 -21.21
CA THR A 178 12.66 -18.11 -19.93
C THR A 178 13.24 -16.76 -19.50
N ASN A 179 12.38 -15.75 -19.31
CA ASN A 179 12.78 -14.51 -18.65
C ASN A 179 12.07 -14.40 -17.32
N ASN A 180 12.74 -13.78 -16.35
CA ASN A 180 12.14 -13.53 -15.05
C ASN A 180 11.00 -12.51 -15.19
N ALA A 181 9.88 -12.77 -14.51
CA ALA A 181 8.94 -11.70 -14.19
C ALA A 181 9.57 -10.86 -13.10
N HIS A 182 9.89 -9.61 -13.41
CA HIS A 182 10.49 -8.68 -12.46
C HIS A 182 9.50 -7.56 -12.15
N LEU A 183 9.21 -7.40 -10.86
CA LEU A 183 8.41 -6.31 -10.34
C LEU A 183 9.34 -5.35 -9.57
N SER A 184 9.49 -4.13 -10.06
CA SER A 184 10.30 -3.10 -9.41
C SER A 184 9.49 -1.87 -9.04
N ASN A 185 10.02 -1.11 -8.09
CA ASN A 185 9.54 0.22 -7.73
C ASN A 185 10.46 1.24 -8.40
N PRO A 186 10.19 1.68 -9.64
CA PRO A 186 10.99 2.73 -10.26
C PRO A 186 10.95 4.00 -9.40
N VAL A 187 12.07 4.71 -9.34
CA VAL A 187 12.12 6.03 -8.72
C VAL A 187 11.22 6.98 -9.51
N LEU A 188 10.36 7.71 -8.82
CA LEU A 188 9.50 8.72 -9.45
C LEU A 188 10.38 9.83 -10.00
N ASN A 189 10.31 10.04 -11.32
CA ASN A 189 11.09 11.07 -11.98
C ASN A 189 10.33 12.42 -11.90
N PRO A 190 10.85 13.44 -11.18
CA PRO A 190 10.18 14.73 -11.02
C PRO A 190 10.15 15.57 -12.31
N THR A 191 10.83 15.13 -13.38
CA THR A 191 10.75 15.79 -14.70
C THR A 191 9.54 15.35 -15.52
N GLN A 192 8.90 14.25 -15.15
CA GLN A 192 7.73 13.72 -15.86
C GLN A 192 6.46 14.15 -15.12
N ALA A 193 5.45 14.62 -15.86
CA ALA A 193 4.17 15.07 -15.29
C ALA A 193 3.50 14.02 -14.38
N GLU A 194 3.58 12.73 -14.75
CA GLU A 194 3.06 11.64 -13.92
C GLU A 194 3.84 11.49 -12.62
N GLY A 195 5.17 11.65 -12.65
CA GLY A 195 6.01 11.61 -11.46
C GLY A 195 5.69 12.75 -10.50
N LEU A 196 5.55 13.97 -11.00
CA LEU A 196 5.11 15.13 -10.21
C LEU A 196 3.74 14.90 -9.56
N ARG A 197 2.78 14.38 -10.32
CA ARG A 197 1.45 14.04 -9.80
C ARG A 197 1.52 13.01 -8.67
N LEU A 198 2.26 11.91 -8.86
CA LEU A 198 2.38 10.86 -7.85
C LEU A 198 3.10 11.36 -6.59
N ILE A 199 4.08 12.25 -6.73
CA ILE A 199 4.74 12.89 -5.58
C ILE A 199 3.73 13.76 -4.81
N ALA A 200 2.91 14.56 -5.51
CA ALA A 200 1.87 15.37 -4.89
C ALA A 200 0.82 14.51 -4.15
N ASP A 201 0.34 13.45 -4.81
CA ASP A 201 -0.59 12.48 -4.21
C ASP A 201 0.01 11.83 -2.94
N GLN A 202 1.29 11.44 -2.98
CA GLN A 202 1.99 10.87 -1.82
C GLN A 202 2.12 11.87 -0.67
N ARG A 203 2.34 13.15 -0.96
CA ARG A 203 2.35 14.21 0.06
C ARG A 203 0.96 14.32 0.70
N LEU A 204 -0.11 14.35 -0.08
CA LEU A 204 -1.48 14.39 0.45
C LEU A 204 -1.80 13.16 1.32
N LEU A 205 -1.45 11.95 0.87
CA LEU A 205 -1.60 10.73 1.66
C LEU A 205 -0.81 10.78 2.98
N SER A 206 0.39 11.35 2.96
CA SER A 206 1.19 11.52 4.18
C SER A 206 0.54 12.49 5.17
N GLN A 207 -0.08 13.57 4.67
CA GLN A 207 -0.83 14.51 5.50
C GLN A 207 -2.11 13.87 6.05
N GLN A 208 -2.83 13.11 5.23
CA GLN A 208 -4.00 12.36 5.65
C GLN A 208 -3.69 11.47 6.85
N ARG A 209 -2.63 10.66 6.78
CA ARG A 209 -2.22 9.77 7.90
C ARG A 209 -1.90 10.54 9.18
N LYS A 210 -1.21 11.68 9.07
CA LYS A 210 -0.91 12.55 10.22
C LYS A 210 -2.20 13.08 10.87
N LEU A 211 -3.17 13.48 10.06
CA LEU A 211 -4.46 13.95 10.54
C LEU A 211 -5.31 12.85 11.18
N GLU A 212 -5.34 11.65 10.59
CA GLU A 212 -6.01 10.49 11.17
C GLU A 212 -5.42 10.14 12.55
N GLN A 213 -4.10 10.13 12.66
CA GLN A 213 -3.42 9.94 13.93
C GLN A 213 -3.81 11.04 14.93
N ARG A 214 -3.77 12.32 14.51
CA ARG A 214 -4.08 13.44 15.40
C ARG A 214 -5.53 13.42 15.90
N VAL A 215 -6.48 13.07 15.04
CA VAL A 215 -7.89 12.86 15.44
C VAL A 215 -8.00 11.78 16.49
N THR A 216 -7.26 10.68 16.33
CA THR A 216 -7.25 9.57 17.30
C THR A 216 -6.70 10.04 18.65
N GLU A 217 -5.57 10.76 18.65
CA GLU A 217 -4.98 11.34 19.86
C GLU A 217 -5.94 12.30 20.58
N LEU A 218 -6.53 13.26 19.86
CA LEU A 218 -7.47 14.22 20.44
C LEU A 218 -8.73 13.55 21.01
N THR A 219 -9.20 12.50 20.35
CA THR A 219 -10.35 11.72 20.84
C THR A 219 -10.01 11.01 22.14
N HIS A 220 -8.81 10.43 22.22
CA HIS A 220 -8.32 9.80 23.44
C HIS A 220 -8.11 10.83 24.58
N GLU A 221 -7.54 12.00 24.28
CA GLU A 221 -7.41 13.09 25.25
C GLU A 221 -8.77 13.55 25.80
N CYS A 222 -9.81 13.66 24.96
CA CYS A 222 -11.16 13.96 25.42
C CYS A 222 -11.68 12.91 26.40
N GLN A 223 -11.45 11.62 26.13
CA GLN A 223 -11.90 10.53 26.99
C GLN A 223 -11.20 10.55 28.35
N SER A 224 -9.87 10.69 28.38
CA SER A 224 -9.09 10.81 29.62
C SER A 224 -9.49 12.06 30.42
N ASN A 225 -9.65 13.22 29.76
CA ASN A 225 -10.12 14.43 30.43
C ASN A 225 -11.51 14.26 31.04
N GLN A 226 -12.42 13.53 30.38
CA GLN A 226 -13.75 13.25 30.92
C GLN A 226 -13.69 12.38 32.18
N VAL A 227 -12.83 11.35 32.19
CA VAL A 227 -12.60 10.50 33.37
C VAL A 227 -12.06 11.33 34.52
N LEU A 228 -11.06 12.18 34.26
CA LEU A 228 -10.46 13.07 35.25
C LEU A 228 -11.47 14.06 35.83
N ILE A 229 -12.34 14.64 35.01
CA ILE A 229 -13.44 15.51 35.48
C ILE A 229 -14.32 14.77 36.49
N GLU A 230 -14.72 13.53 36.21
CA GLU A 230 -15.58 12.76 37.12
C GLU A 230 -14.87 12.43 38.44
N GLN A 231 -13.58 12.13 38.41
CA GLN A 231 -12.77 11.94 39.61
C GLN A 231 -12.67 13.22 40.45
N ILE A 232 -12.38 14.36 39.83
CA ILE A 232 -12.30 15.66 40.53
C ILE A 232 -13.67 16.05 41.10
N LYS A 233 -14.77 15.80 40.38
CA LYS A 233 -16.14 16.01 40.90
C LYS A 233 -16.41 15.16 42.13
N ALA A 234 -16.07 13.87 42.10
CA ALA A 234 -16.25 12.97 43.23
C ALA A 234 -15.41 13.42 44.45
N LEU A 235 -14.16 13.84 44.23
CA LEU A 235 -13.30 14.41 45.28
C LEU A 235 -13.90 15.69 45.87
N LYS A 236 -14.38 16.60 45.01
CA LYS A 236 -15.06 17.83 45.44
C LYS A 236 -16.28 17.55 46.30
N GLN A 237 -17.08 16.54 45.93
CA GLN A 237 -18.25 16.13 46.70
C GLN A 237 -17.84 15.62 48.08
N LYS A 238 -16.81 14.76 48.18
CA LYS A 238 -16.27 14.28 49.47
C LYS A 238 -15.81 15.44 50.35
N MET A 239 -15.06 16.39 49.81
CA MET A 239 -14.59 17.57 50.55
C MET A 239 -15.77 18.41 51.09
N THR A 240 -16.81 18.59 50.28
CA THR A 240 -18.01 19.36 50.65
C THR A 240 -18.82 18.67 51.75
N GLN A 241 -18.88 17.33 51.73
CA GLN A 241 -19.59 16.53 52.74
C GLN A 241 -18.89 16.52 54.10
N VAL A 242 -17.56 16.60 54.13
CA VAL A 242 -16.79 16.62 55.39
C VAL A 242 -16.89 17.99 56.05
N ASP A 243 -16.40 19.04 55.40
CA ASP A 243 -16.49 20.42 55.88
C ASP A 243 -16.08 21.40 54.77
N GLN A 244 -17.05 22.16 54.27
CA GLN A 244 -16.83 23.11 53.19
C GLN A 244 -15.91 24.28 53.59
N ALA A 245 -15.93 24.71 54.85
CA ALA A 245 -15.14 25.84 55.30
C ALA A 245 -13.64 25.51 55.27
N ILE A 246 -13.28 24.32 55.78
CA ILE A 246 -11.89 23.83 55.82
C ILE A 246 -11.34 23.61 54.40
N TYR A 247 -12.15 23.06 53.49
CA TYR A 247 -11.70 22.71 52.13
C TYR A 247 -12.00 23.76 51.05
N SER A 248 -12.49 24.94 51.41
CA SER A 248 -12.93 25.99 50.48
C SER A 248 -11.92 26.30 49.36
N ALA A 249 -10.63 26.44 49.69
CA ALA A 249 -9.57 26.69 48.71
C ALA A 249 -9.37 25.53 47.72
N ARG A 250 -9.44 24.27 48.16
CA ARG A 250 -9.31 23.08 47.30
C ARG A 250 -10.55 22.88 46.43
N ILE A 251 -11.74 23.18 46.96
CA ILE A 251 -13.00 23.16 46.22
C ILE A 251 -12.97 24.21 45.08
N TYR A 252 -12.44 25.40 45.37
CA TYR A 252 -12.24 26.44 44.35
C TYR A 252 -11.29 25.98 43.24
N ARG A 253 -10.10 25.48 43.59
CA ARG A 253 -9.12 24.94 42.62
C ARG A 253 -9.69 23.81 41.77
N SER A 254 -10.39 22.86 42.41
CA SER A 254 -11.05 21.74 41.72
C SER A 254 -12.11 22.23 40.72
N THR A 255 -12.86 23.28 41.07
CA THR A 255 -13.85 23.88 40.17
C THR A 255 -13.18 24.53 38.96
N THR A 256 -12.13 25.31 39.17
CA THR A 256 -11.35 25.92 38.08
C THR A 256 -10.70 24.86 37.18
N ALA A 257 -10.16 23.77 37.76
CA ALA A 257 -9.59 22.67 36.99
C ALA A 257 -10.64 21.99 36.10
N ILE A 258 -11.85 21.73 36.62
CA ILE A 258 -12.98 21.21 35.84
C ILE A 258 -13.32 22.16 34.69
N ASP A 259 -13.38 23.47 34.93
CA ASP A 259 -13.70 24.45 33.89
C ASP A 259 -12.63 24.48 32.78
N ILE A 260 -11.34 24.37 33.14
CA ILE A 260 -10.25 24.29 32.16
C ILE A 260 -10.34 22.99 31.34
N LEU A 261 -10.58 21.85 31.98
CA LEU A 261 -10.75 20.55 31.30
C LEU A 261 -11.94 20.57 30.34
N ASN A 262 -13.07 21.16 30.75
CA ASN A 262 -14.23 21.34 29.87
C ASN A 262 -13.91 22.21 28.65
N LYS A 263 -13.14 23.30 28.82
CA LYS A 263 -12.66 24.13 27.70
C LYS A 263 -11.76 23.33 26.75
N GLN A 264 -10.84 22.53 27.29
CA GLN A 264 -10.00 21.64 26.48
C GLN A 264 -10.81 20.63 25.68
N ILE A 265 -11.79 19.96 26.30
CA ILE A 265 -12.69 19.02 25.62
C ILE A 265 -13.45 19.71 24.48
N ALA A 266 -14.00 20.91 24.73
CA ALA A 266 -14.71 21.67 23.70
C ALA A 266 -13.81 22.04 22.50
N ASN A 267 -12.58 22.50 22.78
CA ASN A 267 -11.59 22.80 21.74
C ASN A 267 -11.15 21.55 20.98
N ASN A 268 -10.89 20.43 21.68
CA ASN A 268 -10.53 19.16 21.05
C ASN A 268 -11.66 18.64 20.17
N HIS A 269 -12.93 18.75 20.58
CA HIS A 269 -14.07 18.41 19.72
C HIS A 269 -14.15 19.29 18.47
N ARG A 270 -13.86 20.59 18.60
CA ARG A 270 -13.78 21.50 17.45
C ARG A 270 -12.66 21.07 16.50
N LEU A 271 -11.45 20.85 17.02
CA LEU A 271 -10.30 20.36 16.24
C LEU A 271 -10.62 19.06 15.51
N VAL A 272 -11.18 18.06 16.19
CA VAL A 272 -11.58 16.79 15.59
C VAL A 272 -12.54 16.98 14.42
N ARG A 273 -13.54 17.86 14.56
CA ARG A 273 -14.51 18.15 13.49
C ARG A 273 -13.82 18.76 12.26
N GLU A 274 -12.95 19.74 12.47
CA GLU A 274 -12.25 20.41 11.37
C GLU A 274 -11.24 19.47 10.70
N TYR A 275 -10.51 18.66 11.47
CA TYR A 275 -9.62 17.63 10.92
C TYR A 275 -10.39 16.58 10.11
N GLN A 276 -11.54 16.11 10.59
CA GLN A 276 -12.41 15.19 9.85
C GLN A 276 -12.95 15.82 8.56
N HIS A 277 -13.30 17.10 8.58
CA HIS A 277 -13.70 17.82 7.38
C HIS A 277 -12.56 17.89 6.35
N MET A 278 -11.33 18.20 6.79
CA MET A 278 -10.16 18.18 5.91
C MET A 278 -9.81 16.80 5.38
N LEU A 279 -9.94 15.75 6.20
CA LEU A 279 -9.75 14.36 5.75
C LEU A 279 -10.68 14.02 4.59
N LYS A 280 -11.96 14.44 4.66
CA LYS A 280 -12.92 14.26 3.56
C LYS A 280 -12.54 15.06 2.31
N MET A 281 -12.06 16.30 2.48
CA MET A 281 -11.59 17.09 1.34
C MET A 281 -10.41 16.41 0.64
N ILE A 282 -9.42 15.91 1.42
CA ILE A 282 -8.26 15.18 0.89
C ILE A 282 -8.71 13.89 0.18
N GLU A 283 -9.65 13.15 0.76
CA GLU A 283 -10.22 11.93 0.16
C GLU A 283 -10.85 12.22 -1.22
N ILE A 284 -11.65 13.28 -1.31
CA ILE A 284 -12.28 13.71 -2.58
C ILE A 284 -11.21 14.07 -3.61
N GLU A 285 -10.18 14.82 -3.22
CA GLU A 285 -9.11 15.24 -4.14
C GLU A 285 -8.34 14.02 -4.67
N ILE A 286 -8.02 13.08 -3.79
CA ILE A 286 -7.37 11.82 -4.16
C ILE A 286 -8.26 11.02 -5.12
N ASP A 287 -9.54 10.85 -4.81
CA ASP A 287 -10.48 10.11 -5.68
C ASP A 287 -10.65 10.80 -7.04
N THR A 288 -10.68 12.13 -7.07
CA THR A 288 -10.78 12.93 -8.30
C THR A 288 -9.52 12.78 -9.16
N SER A 289 -8.32 12.83 -8.56
CA SER A 289 -7.03 12.55 -9.22
C SER A 289 -7.01 11.19 -9.93
N TRP A 290 -7.62 10.17 -9.32
CA TRP A 290 -7.69 8.82 -9.88
C TRP A 290 -8.59 8.74 -11.13
N ILE A 291 -9.73 9.44 -11.08
CA ILE A 291 -10.76 9.38 -12.12
C ILE A 291 -10.38 10.23 -13.32
N ALA A 292 -9.96 11.47 -13.09
CA ALA A 292 -9.81 12.47 -14.16
C ALA A 292 -8.43 12.45 -14.85
N ASP A 293 -7.47 11.65 -14.35
CA ASP A 293 -6.06 11.67 -14.76
C ASP A 293 -5.38 13.05 -14.76
N GLN A 294 -6.05 14.04 -14.16
CA GLN A 294 -5.66 15.43 -14.08
C GLN A 294 -6.15 15.97 -12.74
N LEU A 295 -5.28 16.74 -12.10
CA LEU A 295 -5.67 17.64 -11.03
C LEU A 295 -5.37 19.05 -11.57
N PRO A 296 -6.30 19.71 -12.26
CA PRO A 296 -6.20 21.16 -12.36
C PRO A 296 -6.31 21.66 -10.91
N ASP A 297 -5.26 22.33 -10.40
CA ASP A 297 -5.15 22.89 -9.03
C ASP A 297 -4.70 22.00 -7.85
N ALA A 298 -4.02 20.86 -8.05
CA ALA A 298 -3.46 20.08 -6.93
C ALA A 298 -2.60 20.92 -5.95
N GLU A 299 -1.80 21.83 -6.50
CA GLU A 299 -0.89 22.69 -5.75
C GLU A 299 -1.68 23.73 -4.94
N ASN A 300 -2.66 24.39 -5.57
CA ASN A 300 -3.56 25.33 -4.92
C ASN A 300 -4.42 24.64 -3.84
N PHE A 301 -4.88 23.41 -4.07
CA PHE A 301 -5.59 22.61 -3.06
C PHE A 301 -4.68 22.27 -1.88
N THR A 302 -3.46 21.80 -2.15
CA THR A 302 -2.48 21.49 -1.10
C THR A 302 -2.16 22.72 -0.27
N GLN A 303 -2.00 23.88 -0.90
CA GLN A 303 -1.76 25.14 -0.21
C GLN A 303 -2.94 25.53 0.69
N ARG A 304 -4.18 25.43 0.21
CA ARG A 304 -5.38 25.69 1.03
C ARG A 304 -5.48 24.77 2.23
N ILE A 305 -5.13 23.48 2.08
CA ILE A 305 -5.08 22.55 3.22
C ILE A 305 -4.02 23.01 4.23
N LEU A 306 -2.83 23.40 3.78
CA LEU A 306 -1.77 23.88 4.67
C LEU A 306 -2.16 25.19 5.40
N GLU A 307 -2.83 26.11 4.72
CA GLU A 307 -3.37 27.34 5.33
C GLU A 307 -4.40 27.01 6.41
N ARG A 308 -5.34 26.10 6.15
CA ARG A 308 -6.31 25.64 7.16
C ARG A 308 -5.65 24.93 8.33
N LEU A 309 -4.60 24.15 8.08
CA LEU A 309 -3.83 23.53 9.16
C LEU A 309 -3.12 24.57 10.02
N HIS A 310 -2.68 25.67 9.42
CA HIS A 310 -2.09 26.77 10.16
C HIS A 310 -3.12 27.47 11.07
N GLU A 311 -4.33 27.72 10.59
CA GLU A 311 -5.42 28.29 11.41
C GLU A 311 -5.75 27.40 12.62
N LEU A 312 -5.79 26.07 12.44
CA LEU A 312 -6.07 25.13 13.53
C LEU A 312 -4.95 25.06 14.57
N LYS A 313 -3.72 25.38 14.17
CA LYS A 313 -2.57 25.41 15.07
C LYS A 313 -2.77 26.40 16.21
N GLU A 314 -3.45 27.52 15.98
CA GLU A 314 -3.76 28.50 17.04
C GLU A 314 -4.63 27.88 18.15
N ILE A 315 -5.60 27.03 17.77
CA ILE A 315 -6.45 26.32 18.73
C ILE A 315 -5.64 25.26 19.49
N GLU A 316 -4.70 24.58 18.81
CA GLU A 316 -3.78 23.65 19.47
C GLU A 316 -2.86 24.35 20.47
N GLU A 317 -2.31 25.51 20.11
CA GLU A 317 -1.47 26.32 20.99
C GLU A 317 -2.25 26.79 22.22
N HIS A 318 -3.51 27.20 22.04
CA HIS A 318 -4.39 27.54 23.16
C HIS A 318 -4.63 26.34 24.08
N ASN A 319 -4.87 25.14 23.53
CA ASN A 319 -5.02 23.93 24.32
C ASN A 319 -3.76 23.54 25.09
N GLN A 320 -2.59 23.73 24.47
CA GLN A 320 -1.30 23.51 25.12
C GLN A 320 -1.10 24.48 26.29
N ALA A 321 -1.48 25.75 26.13
CA ALA A 321 -1.46 26.72 27.22
C ALA A 321 -2.40 26.32 28.38
N LEU A 322 -3.61 25.84 28.08
CA LEU A 322 -4.53 25.31 29.10
C LEU A 322 -3.95 24.07 29.82
N LYS A 323 -3.20 23.22 29.11
CA LYS A 323 -2.54 22.04 29.69
C LYS A 323 -1.44 22.44 30.67
N LEU A 324 -0.67 23.47 30.34
CA LEU A 324 0.33 24.05 31.24
C LEU A 324 -0.31 24.69 32.48
N GLN A 325 -1.47 25.35 32.33
CA GLN A 325 -2.23 25.88 33.47
C GLN A 325 -2.74 24.75 34.37
N LEU A 326 -3.21 23.64 33.81
CA LEU A 326 -3.66 22.47 34.58
C LEU A 326 -2.53 21.81 35.38
N ALA A 327 -1.32 21.74 34.83
CA ALA A 327 -0.16 21.15 35.50
C ALA A 327 0.23 21.87 36.80
N ALA A 328 -0.22 23.12 36.99
CA ALA A 328 -0.02 23.89 38.22
C ALA A 328 -0.95 23.47 39.37
N TYR A 329 -1.97 22.64 39.11
CA TYR A 329 -2.90 22.16 40.13
C TYR A 329 -2.48 20.77 40.66
N GLU A 330 -2.20 20.70 41.95
CA GLU A 330 -1.72 19.49 42.62
C GLU A 330 -2.74 18.34 42.57
N GLU A 331 -4.04 18.65 42.68
CA GLU A 331 -5.12 17.67 42.61
C GLU A 331 -5.20 16.97 41.25
N VAL A 332 -4.85 17.68 40.16
CA VAL A 332 -4.79 17.13 38.80
C VAL A 332 -3.57 16.21 38.64
N ASN A 333 -2.42 16.61 39.18
CA ASN A 333 -1.21 15.80 39.13
C ASN A 333 -1.34 14.49 39.92
N LEU A 334 -1.93 14.54 41.13
CA LEU A 334 -2.11 13.35 41.96
C LEU A 334 -3.05 12.32 41.32
N LEU A 335 -4.15 12.77 40.69
CA LEU A 335 -5.09 11.89 39.99
C LEU A 335 -4.55 11.43 38.62
N GLY A 336 -3.77 12.26 37.92
CA GLY A 336 -3.14 11.90 36.65
C GLY A 336 -2.05 10.82 36.78
N ILE A 337 -1.33 10.76 37.90
CA ILE A 337 -0.29 9.75 38.15
C ILE A 337 -0.90 8.35 38.37
N GLU A 338 -2.10 8.24 38.93
CA GLU A 338 -2.79 6.95 39.09
C GLU A 338 -3.21 6.32 37.74
N GLU A 339 -3.33 7.12 36.67
CA GLU A 339 -3.71 6.66 35.33
C GLU A 339 -2.50 6.20 34.48
N TYR A 340 -1.30 6.72 34.74
CA TYR A 340 -0.05 6.33 34.06
C TYR A 340 0.77 5.24 34.78
N GLY A 341 0.35 4.84 35.99
CA GLY A 341 1.02 3.85 36.84
C GLY A 341 0.46 2.42 36.78
N LYS A 342 -0.40 2.09 35.80
CA LYS A 342 -0.94 0.73 35.61
C LYS A 342 -0.61 0.15 34.24
#